data_AF-A0A3M1L0P3-F1
#
_entry.id   AF-A0A3M1L0P3-F1
#
_cell.length_a   1.000
_cell.length_b   1.000
_cell.length_c   1.000
_cell.angle_alpha   90.00
_cell.angle_beta   90.00
_cell.angle_gamma   90.00
#
_symmetry.space_group_name_H-M   'P 1'
#
loop_
_entity.id
_entity.type
_entity.pdbx_description
1 polymer ?
#
loop_
_entity_poly.entity_id
_entity_poly.type
_entity_poly.pdbx_seq_one_letter_code
_entity_poly.pdbx_strand_id
1 'polypeptide(L)'
;MGAGRHAAQGGAPVAALGPARASRGCLARRTHPFGRRRDGKAGASPPHSAALATGGGRRIRRNGGAAHAVSRRRCRGAPACCRAGAGTATRAQRAATRRWLKVVATLVETLLLVVEVFEQEGVAYALAGGMAANLYRSEVRATEDLDLSVKIRPPQGVALADALRARGWTVTPIAKGVHQLRLTRPGYPRVDCLVAGTDFEEAAIDRALEMAVAGRRLRVLCPEDLIVLKLVAGRARDFDAAGDMINTLGDRLDSAYIRGWLEQFGVESRWQQALEEAERQRGQA
;
A
#
# COMPACT_ATOMS: atom_id res chain seq x y z
N MET A 1 -13.30 72.31 -2.92
CA MET A 1 -14.74 72.09 -3.18
C MET A 1 -14.84 71.75 -4.67
N GLY A 2 -15.02 70.52 -5.15
CA GLY A 2 -15.77 69.38 -4.63
C GLY A 2 -16.92 69.09 -5.60
N ALA A 3 -16.62 68.53 -6.79
CA ALA A 3 -17.64 68.08 -7.74
C ALA A 3 -17.10 66.96 -8.64
N GLY A 4 -17.66 65.75 -8.48
CA GLY A 4 -17.47 64.59 -9.34
C GLY A 4 -18.50 63.54 -8.93
N ARG A 5 -19.58 63.44 -9.70
CA ARG A 5 -20.76 62.59 -9.46
C ARG A 5 -20.67 61.25 -10.23
N HIS A 6 -21.50 60.31 -9.77
CA HIS A 6 -22.08 59.15 -10.49
C HIS A 6 -21.16 57.92 -10.66
N ALA A 7 -21.58 56.66 -10.51
CA ALA A 7 -22.84 55.96 -10.16
C ALA A 7 -22.41 54.50 -9.82
N ALA A 8 -22.84 53.89 -8.71
CA ALA A 8 -24.06 53.09 -8.51
C ALA A 8 -23.98 51.62 -9.00
N GLN A 9 -24.46 50.74 -8.10
CA GLN A 9 -25.01 49.38 -8.34
C GLN A 9 -23.98 48.27 -8.62
N GLY A 10 -24.06 47.05 -8.08
CA GLY A 10 -25.07 46.39 -7.27
C GLY A 10 -24.58 44.96 -6.99
N GLY A 11 -24.83 44.45 -5.80
CA GLY A 11 -24.52 43.07 -5.44
C GLY A 11 -25.57 42.09 -5.94
N ALA A 12 -25.14 40.84 -6.17
CA ALA A 12 -25.88 39.57 -6.00
C ALA A 12 -24.89 38.39 -6.31
N PRO A 13 -25.22 37.13 -6.00
CA PRO A 13 -25.03 36.54 -4.68
C PRO A 13 -24.18 35.26 -4.70
N VAL A 14 -23.71 34.87 -3.51
CA VAL A 14 -23.09 33.56 -3.22
C VAL A 14 -24.14 32.46 -3.43
N ALA A 15 -23.95 31.63 -4.45
CA ALA A 15 -24.79 30.47 -4.72
C ALA A 15 -24.50 29.36 -3.70
N ALA A 16 -25.53 29.00 -2.94
CA ALA A 16 -25.57 27.84 -2.08
C ALA A 16 -25.54 26.55 -2.92
N LEU A 17 -24.59 25.66 -2.65
CA LEU A 17 -24.59 24.29 -3.15
C LEU A 17 -25.32 23.41 -2.12
N GLY A 18 -26.46 22.86 -2.53
CA GLY A 18 -27.26 21.89 -1.77
C GLY A 18 -26.65 20.48 -1.78
N PRO A 19 -27.24 19.54 -1.02
CA PRO A 19 -26.58 18.29 -0.64
C PRO A 19 -26.50 17.31 -1.82
N ALA A 20 -25.31 16.75 -2.05
CA ALA A 20 -25.09 15.67 -2.98
C ALA A 20 -25.71 14.36 -2.46
N ARG A 21 -26.46 13.70 -3.34
CA ARG A 21 -27.13 12.41 -3.07
C ARG A 21 -26.10 11.30 -2.82
N ALA A 22 -26.40 10.46 -1.83
CA ALA A 22 -25.66 9.26 -1.48
C ALA A 22 -25.36 8.37 -2.71
N SER A 23 -24.08 8.19 -3.01
CA SER A 23 -23.61 7.21 -3.99
C SER A 23 -23.47 5.84 -3.34
N ARG A 24 -23.87 4.82 -4.11
CA ARG A 24 -24.06 3.45 -3.69
C ARG A 24 -22.74 2.81 -3.24
N GLY A 25 -22.84 2.03 -2.17
CA GLY A 25 -21.71 1.38 -1.50
C GLY A 25 -20.86 0.52 -2.42
N CYS A 26 -19.56 0.51 -2.11
CA CYS A 26 -18.60 -0.41 -2.65
C CYS A 26 -19.04 -1.84 -2.30
N LEU A 27 -19.64 -2.53 -3.27
CA LEU A 27 -19.93 -3.96 -3.15
C LEU A 27 -18.60 -4.70 -3.07
N ALA A 28 -18.29 -5.18 -1.87
CA ALA A 28 -17.21 -6.12 -1.61
C ALA A 28 -17.41 -7.37 -2.48
N ARG A 29 -16.82 -7.39 -3.68
CA ARG A 29 -16.64 -8.62 -4.45
C ARG A 29 -15.51 -9.39 -3.79
N ARG A 30 -15.88 -10.31 -2.90
CA ARG A 30 -15.02 -11.42 -2.49
C ARG A 30 -14.75 -12.28 -3.73
N THR A 31 -13.55 -12.19 -4.27
CA THR A 31 -13.01 -13.22 -5.16
C THR A 31 -11.71 -13.73 -4.55
N HIS A 32 -11.84 -14.84 -3.82
CA HIS A 32 -10.73 -15.76 -3.60
C HIS A 32 -10.37 -16.43 -4.93
N PRO A 33 -9.08 -16.59 -5.23
CA PRO A 33 -8.64 -17.71 -6.02
C PRO A 33 -7.65 -18.52 -5.20
N PHE A 34 -8.05 -19.70 -4.74
CA PHE A 34 -7.23 -20.92 -4.75
C PHE A 34 -8.07 -22.07 -4.20
N GLY A 35 -8.78 -22.73 -5.11
CA GLY A 35 -9.34 -24.05 -4.87
C GLY A 35 -8.33 -25.12 -5.23
N ARG A 36 -8.18 -26.13 -4.36
CA ARG A 36 -8.16 -27.52 -4.80
C ARG A 36 -9.04 -28.34 -3.87
N ARG A 37 -10.18 -28.77 -4.42
CA ARG A 37 -10.99 -29.86 -3.89
C ARG A 37 -10.22 -31.17 -4.03
N ARG A 38 -10.29 -32.02 -3.01
CA ARG A 38 -10.22 -33.47 -3.14
C ARG A 38 -11.53 -34.03 -2.64
N ASP A 39 -12.25 -34.68 -3.52
CA ASP A 39 -13.48 -35.43 -3.21
C ASP A 39 -13.13 -36.73 -2.47
N GLY A 40 -14.03 -37.17 -1.58
CA GLY A 40 -13.96 -38.48 -0.92
C GLY A 40 -14.92 -38.59 0.25
N LYS A 41 -16.11 -39.16 -0.01
CA LYS A 41 -17.26 -39.29 0.91
C LYS A 41 -17.01 -40.25 2.10
N ALA A 42 -17.61 -39.84 3.22
CA ALA A 42 -18.30 -40.56 4.32
C ALA A 42 -18.19 -42.09 4.48
N GLY A 43 -18.07 -42.54 5.74
CA GLY A 43 -18.43 -43.89 6.16
C GLY A 43 -18.16 -44.20 7.64
N ALA A 44 -19.25 -44.36 8.39
CA ALA A 44 -19.44 -44.77 9.79
C ALA A 44 -18.45 -45.77 10.45
N SER A 45 -18.30 -45.65 11.77
CA SER A 45 -17.90 -46.72 12.73
C SER A 45 -19.14 -47.53 13.18
N PRO A 46 -19.07 -48.56 14.06
CA PRO A 46 -18.02 -49.54 14.44
C PRO A 46 -18.57 -51.02 14.25
N PRO A 47 -18.04 -52.13 14.83
CA PRO A 47 -18.11 -52.44 16.29
C PRO A 47 -17.00 -53.34 16.91
N HIS A 48 -16.94 -53.29 18.25
CA HIS A 48 -16.74 -54.35 19.26
C HIS A 48 -15.78 -55.56 19.10
N SER A 49 -14.78 -55.57 20.00
CA SER A 49 -14.34 -56.62 20.96
C SER A 49 -14.03 -58.08 20.56
N ALA A 50 -12.86 -58.50 21.07
CA ALA A 50 -12.46 -59.81 21.63
C ALA A 50 -12.09 -60.97 20.68
N ALA A 51 -10.81 -61.38 20.73
CA ALA A 51 -10.39 -62.78 20.94
C ALA A 51 -8.86 -62.89 21.09
N LEU A 52 -8.46 -63.61 22.14
CA LEU A 52 -7.13 -64.13 22.40
C LEU A 52 -6.81 -65.29 21.45
N ALA A 53 -5.56 -65.39 20.96
CA ALA A 53 -4.95 -66.66 20.60
C ALA A 53 -3.42 -66.58 20.67
N THR A 54 -2.87 -67.48 21.46
CA THR A 54 -1.46 -67.73 21.75
C THR A 54 -0.83 -68.66 20.71
N GLY A 55 0.49 -68.50 20.50
CA GLY A 55 1.38 -69.64 20.26
C GLY A 55 2.01 -69.79 18.87
N GLY A 56 3.31 -70.10 18.86
CA GLY A 56 3.92 -70.95 17.83
C GLY A 56 5.00 -70.29 16.98
N GLY A 57 6.24 -70.24 17.49
CA GLY A 57 7.38 -69.68 16.79
C GLY A 57 7.90 -70.51 15.61
N ARG A 58 8.81 -69.89 14.84
CA ARG A 58 9.95 -70.57 14.22
C ARG A 58 11.08 -69.58 13.97
N ARG A 59 12.25 -69.94 14.53
CA ARG A 59 13.56 -69.37 14.22
C ARG A 59 13.91 -69.62 12.76
N ILE A 60 14.48 -68.63 12.08
CA ILE A 60 15.57 -68.86 11.12
C ILE A 60 16.68 -67.84 11.41
N ARG A 61 17.89 -68.39 11.59
CA ARG A 61 19.15 -67.68 11.85
C ARG A 61 19.77 -67.17 10.54
N ARG A 62 20.52 -66.08 10.73
CA ARG A 62 21.58 -65.45 9.91
C ARG A 62 22.30 -66.31 8.86
N ASN A 63 22.51 -65.70 7.70
CA ASN A 63 23.81 -65.39 7.06
C ASN A 63 23.48 -64.40 5.92
N GLY A 64 24.21 -63.34 5.60
CA GLY A 64 25.63 -63.06 5.60
C GLY A 64 25.88 -62.38 4.24
N GLY A 65 26.48 -61.19 4.17
CA GLY A 65 26.66 -60.54 2.87
C GLY A 65 27.05 -59.07 2.92
N ALA A 66 28.33 -58.83 3.19
CA ALA A 66 29.18 -57.79 2.62
C ALA A 66 28.63 -56.36 2.41
N ALA A 67 29.24 -55.43 3.16
CA ALA A 67 29.32 -54.03 2.85
C ALA A 67 29.91 -53.81 1.44
N HIS A 68 29.09 -53.27 0.53
CA HIS A 68 29.61 -52.69 -0.70
C HIS A 68 29.94 -51.21 -0.47
N ALA A 69 31.23 -50.97 -0.29
CA ALA A 69 31.85 -49.67 -0.48
C ALA A 69 31.56 -49.16 -1.90
N VAL A 70 30.66 -48.18 -2.03
CA VAL A 70 30.51 -47.44 -3.28
C VAL A 70 31.67 -46.47 -3.37
N SER A 71 32.64 -46.86 -4.20
CA SER A 71 33.83 -46.10 -4.53
C SER A 71 33.45 -44.69 -5.01
N ARG A 72 34.09 -43.68 -4.40
CA ARG A 72 34.15 -42.32 -4.96
C ARG A 72 34.93 -42.41 -6.27
N ARG A 73 34.26 -42.73 -7.37
CA ARG A 73 34.80 -42.49 -8.71
C ARG A 73 34.96 -40.98 -8.86
N ARG A 74 36.21 -40.52 -8.82
CA ARG A 74 36.58 -39.21 -9.36
C ARG A 74 36.22 -39.24 -10.83
N CYS A 75 35.20 -38.48 -11.21
CA CYS A 75 34.96 -38.10 -12.59
C CYS A 75 36.17 -37.25 -13.04
N ARG A 76 37.18 -37.89 -13.64
CA ARG A 76 38.18 -37.22 -14.48
C ARG A 76 37.53 -37.09 -15.86
N GLY A 77 37.13 -35.87 -16.22
CA GLY A 77 36.56 -35.56 -17.53
C GLY A 77 35.11 -35.10 -17.47
N ALA A 78 34.89 -33.88 -16.98
CA ALA A 78 33.68 -33.11 -17.26
C ALA A 78 34.14 -31.72 -17.72
N PRO A 79 33.58 -31.15 -18.81
CA PRO A 79 33.93 -29.81 -19.26
C PRO A 79 33.58 -28.80 -18.17
N ALA A 80 34.43 -27.76 -18.06
CA ALA A 80 34.37 -26.68 -17.10
C ALA A 80 33.15 -25.75 -17.28
N CYS A 81 31.93 -26.29 -17.30
CA CYS A 81 30.71 -25.54 -17.57
C CYS A 81 29.80 -25.41 -16.32
N CYS A 82 30.03 -26.17 -15.25
CA CYS A 82 29.16 -26.17 -14.06
C CYS A 82 29.60 -25.22 -12.91
N ARG A 83 30.38 -24.16 -13.21
CA ARG A 83 30.69 -23.07 -12.25
C ARG A 83 30.28 -21.68 -12.72
N ALA A 84 29.29 -21.59 -13.60
CA ALA A 84 28.64 -20.32 -13.89
C ALA A 84 27.44 -20.13 -12.95
N GLY A 85 27.46 -19.05 -12.16
CA GLY A 85 26.20 -18.44 -11.71
C GLY A 85 25.82 -18.54 -10.23
N ALA A 86 26.75 -18.42 -9.29
CA ALA A 86 26.41 -17.90 -7.97
C ALA A 86 27.21 -16.61 -7.74
N GLY A 87 26.77 -15.53 -8.40
CA GLY A 87 27.39 -14.22 -8.23
C GLY A 87 27.24 -13.78 -6.76
N THR A 88 28.33 -13.83 -5.99
CA THR A 88 28.33 -13.28 -4.63
C THR A 88 28.21 -11.77 -4.73
N ALA A 89 27.10 -11.21 -4.24
CA ALA A 89 26.92 -9.76 -4.19
C ALA A 89 28.17 -9.08 -3.60
N THR A 90 28.65 -8.02 -4.23
CA THR A 90 29.86 -7.30 -3.80
C THR A 90 29.65 -6.68 -2.41
N ARG A 91 30.76 -6.31 -1.73
CA ARG A 91 30.69 -5.58 -0.45
C ARG A 91 29.85 -4.30 -0.57
N ALA A 92 29.96 -3.60 -1.70
CA ALA A 92 29.18 -2.41 -2.01
C ALA A 92 27.68 -2.74 -2.15
N GLN A 93 27.34 -3.79 -2.90
CA GLN A 93 25.94 -4.24 -3.05
C GLN A 93 25.34 -4.63 -1.69
N ARG A 94 26.06 -5.38 -0.86
CA ARG A 94 25.59 -5.73 0.50
C ARG A 94 25.42 -4.52 1.42
N ALA A 95 26.30 -3.52 1.31
CA ALA A 95 26.19 -2.27 2.08
C ALA A 95 24.96 -1.46 1.65
N ALA A 96 24.72 -1.35 0.34
CA ALA A 96 23.53 -0.70 -0.21
C ALA A 96 22.23 -1.40 0.23
N THR A 97 22.16 -2.74 0.15
CA THR A 97 21.01 -3.52 0.63
C THR A 97 20.74 -3.29 2.11
N ARG A 98 21.78 -3.33 2.96
CA ARG A 98 21.62 -3.06 4.40
C ARG A 98 21.14 -1.64 4.68
N ARG A 99 21.66 -0.65 3.94
CA ARG A 99 21.21 0.74 4.05
C ARG A 99 19.74 0.86 3.68
N TRP A 100 19.32 0.23 2.58
CA TRP A 100 17.92 0.26 2.13
C TRP A 100 16.98 -0.43 3.13
N LEU A 101 17.33 -1.61 3.64
CA LEU A 101 16.56 -2.29 4.68
C LEU A 101 16.42 -1.44 5.94
N LYS A 102 17.47 -0.69 6.31
CA LYS A 102 17.40 0.25 7.44
C LYS A 102 16.41 1.38 7.14
N VAL A 103 16.44 1.97 5.94
CA VAL A 103 15.48 3.03 5.55
C VAL A 103 14.04 2.53 5.62
N VAL A 104 13.76 1.36 5.03
CA VAL A 104 12.42 0.76 5.05
C VAL A 104 11.97 0.46 6.48
N ALA A 105 12.85 -0.08 7.31
CA ALA A 105 12.55 -0.33 8.72
C ALA A 105 12.19 0.96 9.46
N THR A 106 12.94 2.05 9.27
CA THR A 106 12.64 3.33 9.91
C THR A 106 11.37 3.98 9.37
N LEU A 107 11.04 3.82 8.07
CA LEU A 107 9.75 4.26 7.52
C LEU A 107 8.58 3.53 8.18
N VAL A 108 8.67 2.20 8.29
CA VAL A 108 7.66 1.40 8.96
C VAL A 108 7.54 1.80 10.43
N GLU A 109 8.65 1.92 11.16
CA GLU A 109 8.66 2.34 12.55
C GLU A 109 7.99 3.72 12.74
N THR A 110 8.37 4.72 11.94
CA THR A 110 7.75 6.04 11.97
C THR A 110 6.25 5.97 11.73
N LEU A 111 5.83 5.21 10.70
CA LEU A 111 4.42 5.07 10.35
C LEU A 111 3.63 4.52 11.53
N LEU A 112 4.13 3.47 12.17
CA LEU A 112 3.47 2.86 13.33
C LEU A 112 3.40 3.82 14.52
N LEU A 113 4.48 4.55 14.82
CA LEU A 113 4.51 5.53 15.90
C LEU A 113 3.51 6.67 15.71
N VAL A 114 3.40 7.20 14.48
CA VAL A 114 2.48 8.32 14.19
C VAL A 114 1.03 7.85 14.16
N VAL A 115 0.76 6.71 13.54
CA VAL A 115 -0.59 6.13 13.48
C VAL A 115 -1.11 5.79 14.87
N GLU A 116 -0.27 5.30 15.78
CA GLU A 116 -0.67 5.04 17.16
C GLU A 116 -1.22 6.31 17.83
N VAL A 117 -0.59 7.47 17.58
CA VAL A 117 -1.11 8.76 18.07
C VAL A 117 -2.46 9.07 17.44
N PHE A 118 -2.61 8.86 16.13
CA PHE A 118 -3.88 9.14 15.43
C PHE A 118 -5.02 8.28 15.98
N GLU A 119 -4.78 6.99 16.20
CA GLU A 119 -5.78 6.08 16.76
C GLU A 119 -6.18 6.47 18.19
N GLN A 120 -5.22 6.85 19.03
CA GLN A 120 -5.49 7.29 20.41
C GLN A 120 -6.28 8.60 20.47
N GLU A 121 -6.00 9.53 19.55
CA GLU A 121 -6.69 10.82 19.43
C GLU A 121 -7.98 10.75 18.59
N GLY A 122 -8.36 9.55 18.11
CA GLY A 122 -9.56 9.34 17.29
C GLY A 122 -9.52 10.04 15.93
N VAL A 123 -8.33 10.24 15.37
CA VAL A 123 -8.11 10.88 14.07
C VAL A 123 -8.19 9.82 12.97
N ALA A 124 -9.20 9.94 12.10
CA ALA A 124 -9.29 9.08 10.93
C ALA A 124 -8.14 9.41 9.96
N TYR A 125 -7.47 8.37 9.47
CA TYR A 125 -6.31 8.52 8.61
C TYR A 125 -6.28 7.45 7.50
N ALA A 126 -5.43 7.67 6.51
CA ALA A 126 -5.06 6.65 5.53
C ALA A 126 -3.61 6.87 5.04
N LEU A 127 -2.86 5.79 4.86
CA LEU A 127 -1.57 5.79 4.19
C LEU A 127 -1.73 6.21 2.73
N ALA A 128 -0.94 7.19 2.31
CA ALA A 128 -0.97 7.78 0.98
C ALA A 128 0.42 7.75 0.32
N GLY A 129 0.55 8.51 -0.78
CA GLY A 129 1.83 8.82 -1.40
C GLY A 129 2.62 7.62 -1.91
N GLY A 130 3.95 7.73 -1.86
CA GLY A 130 4.86 6.76 -2.47
C GLY A 130 4.79 5.37 -1.83
N MET A 131 4.65 5.31 -0.51
CA MET A 131 4.55 4.04 0.23
C MET A 131 3.23 3.33 -0.04
N ALA A 132 2.10 4.04 -0.13
CA ALA A 132 0.83 3.43 -0.53
C ALA A 132 0.86 2.97 -2.00
N ALA A 133 1.37 3.82 -2.90
CA ALA A 133 1.47 3.47 -4.33
C ALA A 133 2.33 2.22 -4.57
N ASN A 134 3.36 1.99 -3.75
CA ASN A 134 4.18 0.77 -3.76
C ASN A 134 3.38 -0.53 -3.60
N LEU A 135 2.17 -0.49 -3.06
CA LEU A 135 1.31 -1.66 -2.87
C LEU A 135 0.50 -2.02 -4.13
N TYR A 136 0.43 -1.12 -5.10
CA TYR A 136 -0.47 -1.23 -6.26
C TYR A 136 0.23 -1.13 -7.62
N ARG A 137 1.55 -0.96 -7.61
CA ARG A 137 2.38 -0.67 -8.77
C ARG A 137 3.32 -1.85 -9.07
N SER A 138 3.75 -1.99 -10.31
CA SER A 138 4.62 -3.10 -10.75
C SER A 138 6.05 -2.92 -10.24
N GLU A 139 6.54 -1.68 -10.25
CA GLU A 139 7.89 -1.33 -9.84
C GLU A 139 7.92 -0.58 -8.51
N VAL A 140 8.53 -1.20 -7.49
CA VAL A 140 8.74 -0.55 -6.20
C VAL A 140 9.77 0.57 -6.34
N ARG A 141 9.34 1.83 -6.19
CA ARG A 141 10.25 3.00 -6.12
C ARG A 141 10.56 3.35 -4.67
N ALA A 142 11.79 3.80 -4.44
CA ALA A 142 12.20 4.31 -3.15
C ALA A 142 11.41 5.57 -2.79
N THR A 143 11.07 5.68 -1.51
CA THR A 143 10.46 6.87 -0.89
C THR A 143 11.27 7.18 0.37
N GLU A 144 11.47 8.45 0.67
CA GLU A 144 12.27 8.88 1.84
C GLU A 144 11.42 9.51 2.93
N ASP A 145 10.15 9.74 2.62
CA ASP A 145 9.12 10.33 3.45
C ASP A 145 7.87 9.44 3.49
N LEU A 146 6.98 9.77 4.42
CA LEU A 146 5.67 9.19 4.58
C LEU A 146 4.61 10.25 4.29
N ASP A 147 3.61 9.89 3.51
CA ASP A 147 2.43 10.72 3.28
C ASP A 147 1.22 10.07 3.94
N LEU A 148 0.46 10.85 4.71
CA LEU A 148 -0.78 10.43 5.35
C LEU A 148 -1.89 11.40 4.97
N SER A 149 -3.08 10.88 4.67
CA SER A 149 -4.30 11.70 4.61
C SER A 149 -5.03 11.60 5.94
N VAL A 150 -5.46 12.72 6.53
CA VAL A 150 -6.06 12.77 7.87
C VAL A 150 -7.32 13.62 7.90
N LYS A 151 -8.32 13.20 8.68
CA LYS A 151 -9.50 14.01 9.00
C LYS A 151 -9.31 14.65 10.37
N ILE A 152 -9.11 15.95 10.40
CA ILE A 152 -8.94 16.71 11.64
C ILE A 152 -10.03 17.77 11.69
N ARG A 153 -10.86 17.75 12.75
CA ARG A 153 -11.91 18.74 12.98
C ARG A 153 -11.61 19.54 14.24
N PRO A 154 -11.79 20.87 14.29
CA PRO A 154 -11.66 21.60 15.55
C PRO A 154 -12.57 21.03 16.65
N PRO A 155 -12.13 20.90 17.91
CA PRO A 155 -10.81 21.30 18.46
C PRO A 155 -9.71 20.22 18.37
N GLN A 156 -9.96 19.06 17.75
CA GLN A 156 -9.08 17.87 17.71
C GLN A 156 -7.65 18.17 17.25
N GLY A 157 -7.45 19.15 16.36
CA GLY A 157 -6.12 19.50 15.85
C GLY A 157 -5.14 19.96 16.91
N VAL A 158 -5.61 20.64 17.96
CA VAL A 158 -4.76 21.09 19.07
C VAL A 158 -4.31 19.90 19.91
N ALA A 159 -5.26 19.05 20.33
CA ALA A 159 -4.99 17.83 21.09
C ALA A 159 -4.02 16.90 20.34
N LEU A 160 -4.25 16.68 19.04
CA LEU A 160 -3.35 15.89 18.21
C LEU A 160 -1.94 16.48 18.18
N ALA A 161 -1.82 17.80 17.97
CA ALA A 161 -0.51 18.44 17.92
C ALA A 161 0.24 18.30 19.25
N ASP A 162 -0.45 18.42 20.38
CA ASP A 162 0.14 18.26 21.70
C ASP A 162 0.55 16.81 21.99
N ALA A 163 -0.28 15.84 21.62
CA ALA A 163 0.03 14.41 21.72
C ALA A 163 1.26 14.01 20.88
N LEU A 164 1.39 14.59 19.67
CA LEU A 164 2.57 14.40 18.82
C LEU A 164 3.82 15.04 19.44
N ARG A 165 3.71 16.28 19.95
CA ARG A 165 4.82 16.97 20.63
C ARG A 165 5.30 16.24 21.88
N ALA A 166 4.37 15.68 22.67
CA ALA A 166 4.70 14.86 23.84
C ALA A 166 5.53 13.61 23.48
N ARG A 167 5.44 13.14 22.22
CA ARG A 167 6.24 12.03 21.68
C ARG A 167 7.51 12.48 20.94
N GLY A 168 7.86 13.76 21.04
CA GLY A 168 9.07 14.35 20.47
C GLY A 168 8.96 14.71 18.99
N TRP A 169 7.75 14.79 18.44
CA TRP A 169 7.53 15.29 17.08
C TRP A 169 7.41 16.81 17.07
N THR A 170 8.10 17.45 16.14
CA THR A 170 7.82 18.83 15.75
C THR A 170 6.66 18.83 14.77
N VAL A 171 5.60 19.59 15.06
CA VAL A 171 4.41 19.74 14.22
C VAL A 171 4.41 21.12 13.58
N THR A 172 4.64 21.18 12.27
CA THR A 172 4.73 22.42 11.51
C THR A 172 3.62 22.49 10.47
N PRO A 173 2.68 23.46 10.57
CA PRO A 173 1.76 23.76 9.49
C PRO A 173 2.53 24.28 8.27
N ILE A 174 2.25 23.76 7.09
CA ILE A 174 2.83 24.31 5.84
C ILE A 174 1.81 25.28 5.25
N ALA A 175 2.11 26.58 5.33
CA ALA A 175 1.14 27.64 5.05
C ALA A 175 1.01 27.99 3.55
N LYS A 176 -0.12 27.60 2.97
CA LYS A 176 -1.07 28.43 2.19
C LYS A 176 -2.47 27.84 2.38
N GLY A 177 -3.16 28.20 3.47
CA GLY A 177 -4.44 27.58 3.85
C GLY A 177 -4.22 26.19 4.45
N VAL A 178 -4.80 25.95 5.62
CA VAL A 178 -4.46 24.82 6.50
C VAL A 178 -4.88 23.48 5.89
N HIS A 179 -4.04 22.88 5.04
CA HIS A 179 -4.30 21.55 4.48
C HIS A 179 -3.08 20.63 4.52
N GLN A 180 -2.00 21.03 5.19
CA GLN A 180 -0.86 20.13 5.38
C GLN A 180 -0.14 20.38 6.71
N LEU A 181 0.10 19.31 7.46
CA LEU A 181 0.93 19.28 8.65
C LEU A 181 2.18 18.46 8.37
N ARG A 182 3.35 19.02 8.67
CA ARG A 182 4.62 18.31 8.59
C ARG A 182 5.09 17.91 9.96
N LEU A 183 5.39 16.63 10.11
CA LEU A 183 5.95 16.03 11.31
C LEU A 183 7.42 15.70 11.06
N THR A 184 8.28 16.17 11.95
CA THR A 184 9.71 15.83 11.95
C THR A 184 10.16 15.43 13.34
N ARG A 185 11.06 14.44 13.40
CA ARG A 185 11.72 14.00 14.62
C ARG A 185 13.14 13.56 14.26
N PRO A 186 14.19 14.04 14.96
CA PRO A 186 15.56 13.65 14.65
C PRO A 186 15.74 12.13 14.62
N GLY A 187 16.37 11.62 13.55
CA GLY A 187 16.58 10.18 13.35
C GLY A 187 15.40 9.43 12.70
N TYR A 188 14.27 10.09 12.47
CA TYR A 188 13.09 9.51 11.84
C TYR A 188 12.79 10.18 10.48
N PRO A 189 12.25 9.43 9.49
CA PRO A 189 11.69 9.99 8.27
C PRO A 189 10.68 11.10 8.52
N ARG A 190 10.62 12.04 7.57
CA ARG A 190 9.61 13.09 7.54
C ARG A 190 8.23 12.50 7.27
N VAL A 191 7.22 13.01 7.96
CA VAL A 191 5.82 12.66 7.68
C VAL A 191 5.06 13.91 7.25
N ASP A 192 4.44 13.84 6.09
CA ASP A 192 3.59 14.88 5.54
C ASP A 192 2.12 14.42 5.64
N CYS A 193 1.34 15.10 6.47
CA CYS A 193 -0.07 14.81 6.67
C CYS A 193 -0.92 15.80 5.87
N LEU A 194 -1.59 15.34 4.83
CA LEU A 194 -2.61 16.08 4.08
C LEU A 194 -3.90 16.08 4.91
N VAL A 195 -4.30 17.26 5.39
CA VAL A 195 -5.56 17.41 6.14
C VAL A 195 -6.68 17.56 5.13
N ALA A 196 -7.65 16.64 5.17
CA ALA A 196 -8.79 16.67 4.25
C ALA A 196 -9.50 18.03 4.32
N GLY A 197 -9.52 18.72 3.18
CA GLY A 197 -10.21 20.00 2.98
C GLY A 197 -11.26 19.94 1.89
N THR A 198 -11.40 18.81 1.20
CA THR A 198 -12.36 18.59 0.11
C THR A 198 -13.20 17.34 0.35
N ASP A 199 -14.40 17.31 -0.23
CA ASP A 199 -15.28 16.12 -0.21
C ASP A 199 -14.59 14.88 -0.78
N PHE A 200 -13.71 15.06 -1.77
CA PHE A 200 -12.90 13.99 -2.33
C PHE A 200 -11.94 13.40 -1.29
N GLU A 201 -11.13 14.22 -0.63
CA GLU A 201 -10.15 13.77 0.36
C GLU A 201 -10.84 13.11 1.55
N GLU A 202 -11.98 13.65 1.97
CA GLU A 202 -12.79 13.04 3.01
C GLU A 202 -13.29 11.66 2.60
N ALA A 203 -13.87 11.54 1.41
CA ALA A 203 -14.40 10.29 0.91
C ALA A 203 -13.28 9.25 0.68
N ALA A 204 -12.09 9.70 0.24
CA ALA A 204 -10.91 8.87 0.03
C ALA A 204 -10.45 8.20 1.34
N ILE A 205 -10.43 8.96 2.44
CA ILE A 205 -10.11 8.42 3.77
C ILE A 205 -11.18 7.43 4.24
N ASP A 206 -12.46 7.73 4.04
CA ASP A 206 -13.57 6.87 4.47
C ASP A 206 -13.57 5.53 3.73
N ARG A 207 -13.29 5.53 2.42
CA ARG A 207 -13.25 4.30 1.61
C ARG A 207 -11.94 3.55 1.65
N ALA A 208 -10.91 4.08 2.33
CA ALA A 208 -9.60 3.45 2.43
C ALA A 208 -9.69 1.96 2.82
N LEU A 209 -8.76 1.16 2.32
CA LEU A 209 -8.73 -0.28 2.56
C LEU A 209 -7.95 -0.59 3.83
N GLU A 210 -8.42 -1.58 4.59
CA GLU A 210 -7.60 -2.17 5.65
C GLU A 210 -6.63 -3.19 5.05
N MET A 211 -5.33 -2.93 5.17
CA MET A 211 -4.29 -3.80 4.64
C MET A 211 -3.28 -4.16 5.72
N ALA A 212 -2.73 -5.37 5.64
CA ALA A 212 -1.64 -5.78 6.53
C ALA A 212 -0.33 -5.15 6.04
N VAL A 213 0.19 -4.18 6.80
CA VAL A 213 1.47 -3.50 6.54
C VAL A 213 2.37 -3.78 7.74
N ALA A 214 3.51 -4.45 7.49
CA ALA A 214 4.46 -4.85 8.53
C ALA A 214 3.82 -5.57 9.74
N GLY A 215 2.81 -6.41 9.50
CA GLY A 215 2.12 -7.18 10.54
C GLY A 215 1.03 -6.41 11.30
N ARG A 216 0.77 -5.13 11.00
CA ARG A 216 -0.33 -4.34 11.56
C ARG A 216 -1.39 -4.08 10.49
N ARG A 217 -2.67 -4.08 10.86
CA ARG A 217 -3.75 -3.64 9.98
C ARG A 217 -3.77 -2.12 9.96
N LEU A 218 -3.48 -1.52 8.80
CA LEU A 218 -3.48 -0.08 8.61
C LEU A 218 -4.48 0.29 7.51
N ARG A 219 -5.03 1.50 7.61
CA ARG A 219 -5.83 2.12 6.55
C ARG A 219 -4.91 2.62 5.45
N VAL A 220 -5.17 2.23 4.20
CA VAL A 220 -4.39 2.62 3.01
C VAL A 220 -5.37 3.14 1.96
N LEU A 221 -5.06 4.28 1.33
CA LEU A 221 -5.90 4.79 0.25
C LEU A 221 -6.08 3.76 -0.87
N CYS A 222 -7.26 3.77 -1.49
CA CYS A 222 -7.53 2.95 -2.67
C CYS A 222 -6.64 3.41 -3.83
N PRO A 223 -6.31 2.51 -4.78
CA PRO A 223 -5.50 2.88 -5.92
C PRO A 223 -6.15 3.97 -6.78
N GLU A 224 -7.48 3.98 -6.91
CA GLU A 224 -8.22 5.03 -7.60
C GLU A 224 -7.99 6.41 -6.98
N ASP A 225 -8.07 6.51 -5.66
CA ASP A 225 -7.86 7.78 -4.94
C ASP A 225 -6.40 8.24 -5.05
N LEU A 226 -5.44 7.31 -5.01
CA LEU A 226 -4.03 7.61 -5.25
C LEU A 226 -3.80 8.15 -6.66
N ILE A 227 -4.43 7.56 -7.67
CA ILE A 227 -4.38 8.04 -9.07
C ILE A 227 -4.98 9.45 -9.16
N VAL A 228 -6.16 9.70 -8.58
CA VAL A 228 -6.78 11.03 -8.59
C VAL A 228 -5.86 12.06 -7.93
N LEU A 229 -5.33 11.78 -6.73
CA LEU A 229 -4.38 12.69 -6.05
C LEU A 229 -3.13 13.00 -6.90
N LYS A 230 -2.60 11.98 -7.60
CA LYS A 230 -1.45 12.15 -8.49
C LYS A 230 -1.78 13.02 -9.70
N LEU A 231 -2.91 12.78 -10.34
CA LEU A 231 -3.32 13.54 -11.51
C LEU A 231 -3.75 14.97 -11.16
N VAL A 232 -4.35 15.21 -9.98
CA VAL A 232 -4.61 16.58 -9.49
C VAL A 232 -3.29 17.33 -9.22
N ALA A 233 -2.26 16.67 -8.67
CA ALA A 233 -0.94 17.26 -8.50
C ALA A 233 -0.23 17.56 -9.84
N GLY A 234 -0.39 16.67 -10.83
CA GLY A 234 -0.08 16.93 -12.25
C GLY A 234 1.39 17.17 -12.59
N ARG A 235 2.35 16.70 -11.78
CA ARG A 235 3.78 16.79 -12.12
C ARG A 235 4.12 15.68 -13.11
N ALA A 236 5.16 15.85 -13.94
CA ALA A 236 5.58 14.82 -14.91
C ALA A 236 5.68 13.41 -14.31
N ARG A 237 6.38 13.28 -13.17
CA ARG A 237 6.54 12.01 -12.43
C ARG A 237 5.23 11.41 -11.89
N ASP A 238 4.18 12.22 -11.73
CA ASP A 238 2.90 11.77 -11.21
C ASP A 238 2.10 11.05 -12.31
N PHE A 239 2.30 11.38 -13.59
CA PHE A 239 1.78 10.61 -14.73
C PHE A 239 2.47 9.26 -14.86
N ASP A 240 3.80 9.18 -14.72
CA ASP A 240 4.52 7.90 -14.72
C ASP A 240 3.96 6.94 -13.66
N ALA A 241 3.70 7.47 -12.45
CA ALA A 241 3.17 6.70 -11.34
C ALA A 241 1.73 6.25 -11.58
N ALA A 242 0.89 7.12 -12.18
CA ALA A 242 -0.48 6.76 -12.54
C ALA A 242 -0.49 5.69 -13.65
N GLY A 243 0.33 5.86 -14.70
CA GLY A 243 0.44 4.92 -15.80
C GLY A 243 0.84 3.51 -15.35
N ASP A 244 1.80 3.40 -14.43
CA ASP A 244 2.22 2.10 -13.91
C ASP A 244 1.11 1.41 -13.10
N MET A 245 0.39 2.16 -12.26
CA MET A 245 -0.78 1.62 -11.53
C MET A 245 -1.90 1.21 -12.49
N ILE A 246 -2.14 1.99 -13.55
CA ILE A 246 -3.11 1.64 -14.61
C ILE A 246 -2.71 0.33 -15.28
N ASN A 247 -1.44 0.16 -15.65
CA ASN A 247 -0.93 -1.09 -16.24
C ASN A 247 -1.02 -2.28 -15.28
N THR A 248 -0.75 -2.06 -14.00
CA THR A 248 -0.72 -3.12 -12.98
C THR A 248 -2.13 -3.60 -12.62
N LEU A 249 -3.09 -2.68 -12.55
CA LEU A 249 -4.44 -2.96 -12.07
C LEU A 249 -5.42 -3.24 -13.20
N GLY A 250 -5.27 -2.57 -14.34
CA GLY A 250 -6.13 -2.72 -15.53
C GLY A 250 -7.61 -2.54 -15.18
N ASP A 251 -8.44 -3.49 -15.64
CA ASP A 251 -9.89 -3.50 -15.45
C ASP A 251 -10.34 -3.59 -13.98
N ARG A 252 -9.42 -3.78 -13.03
CA ARG A 252 -9.73 -3.73 -11.60
C ARG A 252 -9.95 -2.31 -11.10
N LEU A 253 -9.50 -1.29 -11.83
CA LEU A 253 -9.71 0.12 -11.50
C LEU A 253 -11.13 0.57 -11.87
N ASP A 254 -11.79 1.26 -10.95
CA ASP A 254 -13.01 1.99 -11.28
C ASP A 254 -12.68 3.29 -12.04
N SER A 255 -12.56 3.16 -13.36
CA SER A 255 -12.25 4.29 -14.25
C SER A 255 -13.38 5.32 -14.35
N ALA A 256 -14.62 4.95 -14.02
CA ALA A 256 -15.74 5.89 -13.98
C ALA A 256 -15.64 6.78 -12.74
N TYR A 257 -15.30 6.17 -11.60
CA TYR A 257 -15.02 6.89 -10.35
C TYR A 257 -13.85 7.88 -10.50
N ILE A 258 -12.73 7.45 -11.07
CA ILE A 258 -11.56 8.32 -11.29
C ILE A 258 -11.94 9.54 -12.14
N ARG A 259 -12.58 9.30 -13.30
CA ARG A 259 -13.00 10.37 -14.21
C ARG A 259 -13.97 11.35 -13.54
N GLY A 260 -14.96 10.84 -12.81
CA GLY A 260 -15.95 11.68 -12.12
C GLY A 260 -15.35 12.65 -11.11
N TRP A 261 -14.24 12.29 -10.44
CA TRP A 261 -13.51 13.24 -9.59
C TRP A 261 -12.62 14.20 -10.38
N LEU A 262 -11.91 13.71 -11.41
CA LEU A 262 -11.07 14.57 -12.24
C LEU A 262 -11.88 15.63 -12.98
N GLU A 263 -13.11 15.31 -13.38
CA GLU A 263 -14.08 16.26 -13.93
C GLU A 263 -14.43 17.36 -12.90
N GLN A 264 -14.77 16.98 -11.66
CA GLN A 264 -15.04 17.93 -10.58
C GLN A 264 -13.85 18.84 -10.26
N PHE A 265 -12.62 18.33 -10.41
CA PHE A 265 -11.39 19.11 -10.26
C PHE A 265 -11.00 19.91 -11.52
N GLY A 266 -11.76 19.81 -12.63
CA GLY A 266 -11.49 20.51 -13.88
C GLY A 266 -10.23 20.05 -14.60
N VAL A 267 -9.77 18.82 -14.35
CA VAL A 267 -8.52 18.26 -14.89
C VAL A 267 -8.73 16.91 -15.58
N GLU A 268 -9.94 16.66 -16.09
CA GLU A 268 -10.30 15.41 -16.77
C GLU A 268 -9.32 15.03 -17.90
N SER A 269 -8.80 16.01 -18.65
CA SER A 269 -7.82 15.77 -19.72
C SER A 269 -6.54 15.06 -19.25
N ARG A 270 -6.21 15.14 -17.95
CA ARG A 270 -5.07 14.42 -17.36
C ARG A 270 -5.30 12.92 -17.28
N TRP A 271 -6.55 12.44 -17.31
CA TRP A 271 -6.84 11.02 -17.42
C TRP A 271 -6.33 10.45 -18.76
N GLN A 272 -6.60 11.15 -19.86
CA GLN A 272 -6.14 10.75 -21.18
C GLN A 272 -4.61 10.71 -21.25
N GLN A 273 -3.93 11.73 -20.70
CA GLN A 273 -2.47 11.74 -20.60
C GLN A 273 -1.91 10.55 -19.80
N ALA A 274 -2.59 10.15 -18.72
CA ALA A 274 -2.19 8.99 -17.93
C ALA A 274 -2.35 7.66 -18.69
N LEU A 275 -3.38 7.55 -19.54
CA LEU A 275 -3.58 6.39 -20.42
C LEU A 275 -2.50 6.30 -21.51
N GLU A 276 -2.19 7.42 -22.16
CA GLU A 276 -1.10 7.50 -23.15
C GLU A 276 0.25 7.15 -22.54
N GLU A 277 0.50 7.62 -21.32
CA GLU A 277 1.69 7.26 -20.55
C GLU A 277 1.71 5.76 -20.20
N ALA A 278 0.58 5.19 -19.81
CA ALA A 278 0.47 3.74 -19.58
C ALA A 278 0.76 2.93 -20.86
N GLU A 279 0.26 3.36 -22.02
CA GLU A 279 0.55 2.75 -23.33
C GLU A 279 2.02 2.84 -23.70
N ARG A 280 2.64 4.01 -23.50
CA ARG A 280 4.07 4.23 -23.73
C ARG A 280 4.91 3.27 -22.91
N GLN A 281 4.56 3.05 -21.65
CA GLN A 281 5.26 2.12 -20.75
C GLN A 281 5.10 0.67 -21.21
N ARG A 282 3.90 0.25 -21.66
CA ARG A 282 3.68 -1.11 -22.20
C ARG A 282 4.50 -1.39 -23.44
N GLY A 283 4.68 -0.41 -24.32
CA GLY A 283 5.50 -0.55 -25.53
C GLY A 283 7.02 -0.62 -25.26
N GLN A 284 7.45 -0.31 -24.04
CA GLN A 284 8.86 -0.35 -23.62
C GLN A 284 9.22 -1.61 -22.82
N ALA A 285 8.23 -2.39 -22.39
CA ALA A 285 8.36 -3.63 -21.63
C ALA A 285 8.44 -4.87 -22.55
#